data_AF-A0A915BSQ1-F1
#
_entry.id   AF-A0A915BSQ1-F1
#
_cell.length_a   1.000
_cell.length_b   1.000
_cell.length_c   1.000
_cell.angle_alpha   90.00
_cell.angle_beta   90.00
_cell.angle_gamma   90.00
#
_symmetry.space_group_name_H-M   'P 1'
#
loop_
_entity.id
_entity.type
_entity.pdbx_description
1 polymer ?
#
loop_
_entity_poly.entity_id
_entity_poly.type
_entity_poly.pdbx_seq_one_letter_code
_entity_poly.pdbx_strand_id
1 'polypeptide(L)'
;MRQWVNGHWYDFEGDDKLLNNLCAFLEETDRQANVTNQHKKWCKSIETCIERKRRSDSTSVHTRTVELHDDIPPPLNSPNSFAPVKPPVVWHTAKKGEIDSYDLLTLHPLEIGRQVTLLEFELYRAIKPIELVGSAWTKQDKDRRSPQLLKLIDHSTMLTYWVARSIVETPSLEERVGMFSRVLEVMSVFEELNNFTGLVAFYSALNSSSVYRLRACWERIDREKQICYEKFKKLCNPHWKEMIDRLQSINPPCVPFFGHYLSKIFFYEEGNSTFVQNNNEELSHEQMSGDGNSSVNSNASNRKILVSFVKCRRIAAIISDIQMYQNQPYALQVEPSIRKE
;
A
#
# COMPACT_ATOMS: atom_id res chain seq x y z
N MET A 1 12.56 -7.32 21.07
CA MET A 1 11.35 -7.10 21.91
C MET A 1 10.70 -5.74 21.67
N ARG A 2 11.33 -4.60 22.03
CA ARG A 2 10.69 -3.27 21.86
C ARG A 2 10.19 -2.97 20.44
N GLN A 3 11.01 -3.26 19.42
CA GLN A 3 10.63 -3.09 18.01
C GLN A 3 9.47 -4.02 17.62
N TRP A 4 9.46 -5.24 18.13
CA TRP A 4 8.39 -6.23 17.90
C TRP A 4 7.05 -5.71 18.42
N VAL A 5 7.00 -5.27 19.69
CA VAL A 5 5.80 -4.68 20.30
C VAL A 5 5.33 -3.41 19.58
N ASN A 6 6.25 -2.52 19.18
CA ASN A 6 5.87 -1.25 18.56
C ASN A 6 5.39 -1.41 17.10
N GLY A 7 6.13 -2.17 16.30
CA GLY A 7 5.96 -2.25 14.84
C GLY A 7 5.17 -3.47 14.36
N HIS A 8 5.02 -4.50 15.19
CA HIS A 8 4.41 -5.77 14.82
C HIS A 8 3.43 -6.25 15.90
N TRP A 9 2.65 -5.32 16.43
CA TRP A 9 1.67 -5.59 17.48
C TRP A 9 0.64 -6.67 17.08
N TYR A 10 0.41 -6.84 15.78
CA TYR A 10 -0.47 -7.85 15.21
C TYR A 10 -0.12 -9.30 15.56
N ASP A 11 1.13 -9.59 15.98
CA ASP A 11 1.49 -10.94 16.46
C ASP A 11 0.90 -11.23 17.85
N PHE A 12 0.61 -10.19 18.63
CA PHE A 12 -0.01 -10.28 19.96
C PHE A 12 -1.54 -10.08 19.89
N GLU A 13 -2.05 -9.47 18.82
CA GLU A 13 -3.49 -9.32 18.54
C GLU A 13 -4.13 -10.71 18.37
N GLY A 14 -4.73 -11.25 19.44
CA GLY A 14 -5.42 -12.56 19.42
C GLY A 14 -4.58 -13.77 19.84
N ASP A 15 -3.33 -13.58 20.30
CA ASP A 15 -2.51 -14.62 20.93
C ASP A 15 -2.13 -14.22 22.37
N ASP A 16 -3.08 -14.40 23.30
CA ASP A 16 -2.88 -14.09 24.71
C ASP A 16 -1.74 -14.91 25.32
N LYS A 17 -1.47 -16.10 24.80
CA LYS A 17 -0.38 -16.96 25.30
C LYS A 17 0.97 -16.33 24.97
N LEU A 18 1.16 -15.86 23.73
CA LEU A 18 2.39 -15.18 23.33
C LEU A 18 2.60 -13.90 24.14
N LEU A 19 1.54 -13.10 24.33
CA LEU A 19 1.61 -11.88 25.12
C LEU A 19 1.95 -12.16 26.58
N ASN A 20 1.28 -13.13 27.21
CA ASN A 20 1.54 -13.53 28.59
C ASN A 20 2.96 -14.07 28.78
N ASN A 21 3.48 -14.83 27.81
CA ASN A 21 4.87 -15.31 27.84
C ASN A 21 5.87 -14.15 27.78
N LEU A 22 5.60 -13.13 26.94
CA LEU A 22 6.45 -11.94 26.87
C LEU A 22 6.41 -11.15 28.18
N CYS A 23 5.22 -10.95 28.77
CA CYS A 23 5.08 -10.29 30.06
C CYS A 23 5.81 -11.04 31.18
N ALA A 24 5.62 -12.37 31.26
CA ALA A 24 6.29 -13.21 32.26
C ALA A 24 7.83 -13.14 32.12
N PHE A 25 8.34 -13.15 30.89
CA PHE A 25 9.77 -13.00 30.63
C PHE A 25 10.31 -11.63 31.11
N LEU A 26 9.57 -10.54 30.87
CA LEU A 26 9.98 -9.19 31.31
C LEU A 26 9.98 -9.09 32.84
N GLU A 27 8.97 -9.62 33.51
CA GLU A 27 8.89 -9.63 34.97
C GLU A 27 9.99 -10.48 35.61
N GLU A 28 10.26 -11.67 35.06
CA GLU A 28 11.34 -12.53 35.54
C GLU A 28 12.70 -11.84 35.40
N THR A 29 12.93 -11.18 34.26
CA THR A 29 14.16 -10.42 34.01
C THR A 29 14.32 -9.24 34.98
N ASP A 30 13.24 -8.53 35.35
CA ASP A 30 13.30 -7.42 36.32
C ASP A 30 13.61 -7.90 37.74
N ARG A 31 13.11 -9.11 38.12
CA ARG A 31 13.34 -9.74 39.42
C ARG A 31 14.75 -10.28 39.63
N GLN A 32 15.47 -10.58 38.56
CA GLN A 32 16.84 -11.11 38.65
C GLN A 32 17.82 -10.11 39.27
N ALA A 33 18.61 -10.59 40.25
CA ALA A 33 19.55 -9.75 41.02
C ALA A 33 20.84 -9.41 40.25
N ASN A 34 21.21 -10.24 39.27
CA ASN A 34 22.41 -10.09 38.43
C ASN A 34 22.18 -9.17 37.20
N VAL A 35 20.96 -8.67 37.00
CA VAL A 35 20.61 -7.82 35.85
C VAL A 35 20.89 -6.34 36.17
N THR A 36 21.60 -5.65 35.26
CA THR A 36 21.95 -4.24 35.45
C THR A 36 20.73 -3.32 35.50
N ASN A 37 20.83 -2.20 36.20
CA ASN A 37 19.77 -1.18 36.29
C ASN A 37 19.31 -0.66 34.92
N GLN A 38 20.17 -0.71 33.90
CA GLN A 38 19.83 -0.32 32.53
C GLN A 38 18.86 -1.30 31.87
N HIS A 39 19.08 -2.60 32.02
CA HIS A 39 18.16 -3.63 31.51
C HIS A 39 16.80 -3.56 32.20
N LYS A 40 16.77 -3.30 33.52
CA LYS A 40 15.52 -3.06 34.27
C LYS A 40 14.73 -1.87 33.73
N LYS A 41 15.41 -0.76 33.42
CA LYS A 41 14.79 0.40 32.73
C LYS A 41 14.22 0.02 31.36
N TRP A 42 14.90 -0.84 30.59
CA TRP A 42 14.37 -1.32 29.31
C TRP A 42 13.13 -2.21 29.47
N CYS A 43 13.10 -3.10 30.46
CA CYS A 43 11.92 -3.94 30.74
C CYS A 43 10.70 -3.06 31.02
N LYS A 44 10.81 -2.10 31.95
CA LYS A 44 9.74 -1.13 32.26
C LYS A 44 9.31 -0.31 31.04
N SER A 45 10.26 0.06 30.17
CA SER A 45 9.95 0.78 28.94
C SER A 45 9.12 -0.07 27.96
N ILE A 46 9.43 -1.37 27.84
CA ILE A 46 8.69 -2.32 26.99
C ILE A 46 7.30 -2.58 27.58
N GLU A 47 7.18 -2.79 28.88
CA GLU A 47 5.89 -2.93 29.59
C GLU A 47 4.99 -1.72 29.37
N THR A 48 5.55 -0.50 29.47
CA THR A 48 4.80 0.74 29.18
C THR A 48 4.33 0.79 27.71
N CYS A 49 5.11 0.27 26.77
CA CYS A 49 4.69 0.15 25.37
C CYS A 49 3.55 -0.86 25.19
N ILE A 50 3.63 -2.02 25.84
CA ILE A 50 2.57 -3.05 25.83
C ILE A 50 1.26 -2.46 26.37
N GLU A 51 1.31 -1.79 27.52
CA GLU A 51 0.13 -1.18 28.15
C GLU A 51 -0.51 -0.12 27.25
N ARG A 52 0.31 0.70 26.57
CA ARG A 52 -0.19 1.68 25.60
C ARG A 52 -0.93 1.01 24.45
N LYS A 53 -0.38 -0.06 23.88
CA LYS A 53 -0.99 -0.79 22.75
C LYS A 53 -2.30 -1.47 23.15
N ARG A 54 -2.35 -2.10 24.33
CA ARG A 54 -3.56 -2.76 24.87
C ARG A 54 -4.73 -1.78 25.03
N ARG A 55 -4.46 -0.54 25.46
CA ARG A 55 -5.48 0.52 25.55
C ARG A 55 -6.02 0.91 24.17
N SER A 56 -5.14 1.04 23.17
CA SER A 56 -5.56 1.36 21.79
C SER A 56 -6.44 0.26 21.17
N ASP A 57 -6.15 -1.01 21.41
CA ASP A 57 -6.99 -2.13 20.93
C ASP A 57 -8.36 -2.15 21.60
N SER A 58 -8.44 -1.78 22.88
CA SER A 58 -9.71 -1.74 23.63
C SER A 58 -10.65 -0.65 23.11
N THR A 59 -10.11 0.50 22.67
CA THR A 59 -10.89 1.61 22.08
C THR A 59 -11.33 1.34 20.64
N SER A 60 -10.54 0.57 19.87
CA SER A 60 -10.86 0.15 18.49
C SER A 60 -12.19 -0.62 18.37
N VAL A 61 -12.60 -1.33 19.44
CA VAL A 61 -13.82 -2.16 19.45
C VAL A 61 -15.11 -1.35 19.74
N HIS A 62 -15.03 -0.10 20.22
CA HIS A 62 -16.21 0.67 20.63
C HIS A 62 -16.40 2.04 19.96
N THR A 63 -15.60 2.42 18.96
CA THR A 63 -15.83 3.68 18.23
C THR A 63 -15.34 3.60 16.79
N ARG A 64 -16.19 3.04 15.91
CA ARG A 64 -16.14 3.27 14.45
C ARG A 64 -17.15 4.34 14.00
N THR A 65 -17.55 5.23 14.89
CA THR A 65 -18.05 6.54 14.51
C THR A 65 -16.84 7.44 14.39
N VAL A 66 -16.52 7.81 13.15
CA VAL A 66 -15.72 8.99 12.86
C VAL A 66 -16.41 10.15 13.59
N GLU A 67 -15.85 10.61 14.71
CA GLU A 67 -16.27 11.88 15.28
C GLU A 67 -15.88 12.95 14.25
N LEU A 68 -16.88 13.34 13.47
CA LEU A 68 -16.94 14.59 12.73
C LEU A 68 -16.84 15.71 13.77
N HIS A 69 -15.63 16.05 14.17
CA HIS A 69 -15.42 17.27 14.91
C HIS A 69 -15.52 18.41 13.89
N ASP A 70 -16.66 19.09 13.94
CA ASP A 70 -16.95 20.32 13.19
C ASP A 70 -15.77 21.29 13.25
N ASP A 71 -15.52 21.90 12.10
CA ASP A 71 -14.57 22.96 11.85
C ASP A 71 -14.68 24.09 12.90
N ILE A 72 -13.72 24.11 13.82
CA ILE A 72 -13.20 25.38 14.32
C ILE A 72 -11.83 25.53 13.65
N PRO A 73 -11.67 26.43 12.67
CA PRO A 73 -10.35 26.79 12.18
C PRO A 73 -9.50 27.18 13.39
N PRO A 74 -8.28 26.64 13.57
CA PRO A 74 -7.39 27.16 14.59
C PRO A 74 -7.30 28.68 14.39
N PRO A 75 -7.34 29.48 15.47
CA PRO A 75 -7.27 30.93 15.35
C PRO A 75 -6.06 31.28 14.47
N LEU A 76 -6.29 32.10 13.45
CA LEU A 76 -5.33 32.44 12.38
C LEU A 76 -3.99 33.06 12.87
N ASN A 77 -3.77 33.16 14.18
CA ASN A 77 -2.65 33.83 14.82
C ASN A 77 -1.96 32.95 15.88
N SER A 78 -1.67 31.68 15.58
CA SER A 78 -0.62 30.95 16.32
C SER A 78 0.68 31.03 15.54
N PRO A 79 1.73 31.74 16.03
CA PRO A 79 2.96 31.99 15.26
C PRO A 79 3.81 30.74 14.94
N ASN A 80 3.37 29.53 15.34
CA ASN A 80 4.23 28.34 15.38
C ASN A 80 3.64 27.07 14.73
N SER A 81 2.55 27.12 13.95
CA SER A 81 2.13 25.93 13.18
C SER A 81 2.63 25.98 11.74
N PHE A 82 3.77 25.34 11.47
CA PHE A 82 4.30 25.09 10.11
C PHE A 82 3.48 24.05 9.30
N ALA A 83 2.22 23.79 9.69
CA ALA A 83 1.39 22.83 8.98
C ALA A 83 0.92 23.45 7.65
N PRO A 84 1.08 22.75 6.51
CA PRO A 84 0.60 23.24 5.22
C PRO A 84 -0.92 23.46 5.28
N VAL A 85 -1.36 24.63 4.84
CA VAL A 85 -2.79 24.98 4.76
C VAL A 85 -3.45 24.04 3.76
N LYS A 86 -4.49 23.33 4.19
CA LYS A 86 -5.25 22.43 3.31
C LYS A 86 -6.12 23.26 2.35
N PRO A 87 -6.01 23.06 1.03
CA PRO A 87 -6.79 23.83 0.06
C PRO A 87 -8.29 23.58 0.24
N PRO A 88 -9.15 24.59 -0.04
CA PRO A 88 -10.59 24.43 0.08
C PRO A 88 -11.14 23.43 -0.94
N VAL A 89 -12.24 22.77 -0.56
CA VAL A 89 -13.04 21.89 -1.42
C VAL A 89 -13.65 22.70 -2.55
N VAL A 90 -13.57 22.18 -3.78
CA VAL A 90 -14.09 22.85 -4.98
C VAL A 90 -15.30 22.10 -5.52
N TRP A 91 -16.37 22.84 -5.83
CA TRP A 91 -17.61 22.31 -6.38
C TRP A 91 -17.78 22.71 -7.85
N HIS A 92 -18.59 21.95 -8.59
CA HIS A 92 -18.92 22.27 -9.97
C HIS A 92 -20.44 22.49 -10.11
N THR A 93 -21.14 21.75 -10.97
CA THR A 93 -22.60 21.87 -11.11
C THR A 93 -23.29 21.32 -9.87
N ALA A 94 -22.89 20.14 -9.39
CA ALA A 94 -23.34 19.61 -8.11
C ALA A 94 -22.80 20.45 -6.94
N LYS A 95 -23.65 20.72 -5.94
CA LYS A 95 -23.30 21.47 -4.73
C LYS A 95 -23.19 20.57 -3.49
N LYS A 96 -22.61 21.14 -2.43
CA LYS A 96 -22.49 20.44 -1.14
C LYS A 96 -23.86 20.00 -0.63
N GLY A 97 -23.98 18.71 -0.31
CA GLY A 97 -25.22 18.11 0.19
C GLY A 97 -26.16 17.55 -0.88
N GLU A 98 -25.95 17.85 -2.17
CA GLU A 98 -26.76 17.32 -3.29
C GLU A 98 -26.28 15.92 -3.72
N ILE A 99 -26.20 14.98 -2.78
CA ILE A 99 -25.55 13.67 -2.98
C ILE A 99 -26.14 12.91 -4.18
N ASP A 100 -27.47 12.97 -4.38
CA ASP A 100 -28.15 12.30 -5.49
C ASP A 100 -27.73 12.83 -6.88
N SER A 101 -27.09 13.99 -6.94
CA SER A 101 -26.58 14.60 -8.17
C SER A 101 -25.10 14.29 -8.43
N TYR A 102 -24.41 13.61 -7.51
CA TYR A 102 -22.97 13.36 -7.61
C TYR A 102 -22.67 12.34 -8.70
N ASP A 103 -21.93 12.79 -9.69
CA ASP A 103 -21.51 11.99 -10.83
C ASP A 103 -20.19 12.55 -11.38
N LEU A 104 -19.56 11.78 -12.27
CA LEU A 104 -18.28 12.11 -12.90
C LEU A 104 -18.32 13.48 -13.60
N LEU A 105 -19.43 13.84 -14.25
CA LEU A 105 -19.59 15.14 -14.93
C LEU A 105 -20.01 16.28 -13.99
N THR A 106 -20.66 15.99 -12.87
CA THR A 106 -21.28 17.02 -12.03
C THR A 106 -20.39 17.49 -10.89
N LEU A 107 -19.52 16.60 -10.37
CA LEU A 107 -18.47 16.96 -9.42
C LEU A 107 -17.28 17.61 -10.14
N HIS A 108 -16.53 18.44 -9.41
CA HIS A 108 -15.33 19.07 -9.96
C HIS A 108 -14.21 18.01 -10.12
N PRO A 109 -13.53 17.91 -11.29
CA PRO A 109 -12.51 16.87 -11.53
C PRO A 109 -11.38 16.87 -10.49
N LEU A 110 -10.92 18.07 -10.10
CA LEU A 110 -9.96 18.24 -9.01
C LEU A 110 -10.41 17.58 -7.70
N GLU A 111 -11.69 17.69 -7.37
CA GLU A 111 -12.21 17.19 -6.11
C GLU A 111 -12.44 15.67 -6.15
N ILE A 112 -12.88 15.13 -7.29
CA ILE A 112 -12.87 13.67 -7.52
C ILE A 112 -11.46 13.12 -7.29
N GLY A 113 -10.45 13.73 -7.94
CA GLY A 113 -9.06 13.32 -7.80
C GLY A 113 -8.55 13.40 -6.36
N ARG A 114 -8.87 14.47 -5.62
CA ARG A 114 -8.46 14.65 -4.21
C ARG A 114 -9.12 13.65 -3.27
N GLN A 115 -10.43 13.45 -3.38
CA GLN A 115 -11.15 12.56 -2.46
C GLN A 115 -10.82 11.09 -2.71
N VAL A 116 -10.69 10.67 -3.97
CA VAL A 116 -10.21 9.33 -4.32
C VAL A 116 -8.78 9.12 -3.83
N THR A 117 -7.89 10.11 -4.02
CA THR A 117 -6.50 10.00 -3.55
C THR A 117 -6.40 9.84 -2.04
N LEU A 118 -7.18 10.60 -1.28
CA LEU A 118 -7.20 10.46 0.18
C LEU A 118 -7.72 9.09 0.62
N LEU A 119 -8.79 8.59 0.00
CA LEU A 119 -9.35 7.28 0.31
C LEU A 119 -8.36 6.16 -0.05
N GLU A 120 -7.77 6.19 -1.24
CA GLU A 120 -6.76 5.20 -1.65
C GLU A 120 -5.50 5.27 -0.78
N PHE A 121 -5.09 6.45 -0.33
CA PHE A 121 -3.98 6.60 0.61
C PHE A 121 -4.30 6.00 1.98
N GLU A 122 -5.53 6.17 2.48
CA GLU A 122 -6.00 5.54 3.72
C GLU A 122 -5.98 4.00 3.63
N LEU A 123 -6.40 3.44 2.49
CA LEU A 123 -6.30 2.00 2.23
C LEU A 123 -4.84 1.54 2.10
N TYR A 124 -4.02 2.28 1.35
CA TYR A 124 -2.60 1.97 1.11
C TYR A 124 -1.79 1.94 2.42
N ARG A 125 -1.97 2.94 3.29
CA ARG A 125 -1.24 3.03 4.57
C ARG A 125 -1.68 2.00 5.60
N ALA A 126 -2.88 1.41 5.44
CA ALA A 126 -3.40 0.40 6.34
C ALA A 126 -2.76 -0.98 6.13
N ILE A 127 -2.13 -1.21 4.98
CA ILE A 127 -1.50 -2.48 4.62
C ILE A 127 -0.28 -2.74 5.50
N LYS A 128 -0.29 -3.87 6.22
CA LYS A 128 0.80 -4.29 7.10
C LYS A 128 1.75 -5.28 6.38
N PRO A 129 3.05 -5.33 6.72
CA PRO A 129 4.01 -6.30 6.15
C PRO A 129 3.57 -7.76 6.18
N ILE A 130 2.87 -8.17 7.25
CA ILE A 130 2.39 -9.55 7.44
C ILE A 130 1.38 -9.99 6.35
N GLU A 131 0.72 -9.03 5.72
CA GLU A 131 -0.20 -9.27 4.60
C GLU A 131 0.52 -9.63 3.30
N LEU A 132 1.84 -9.41 3.25
CA LEU A 132 2.66 -9.60 2.06
C LEU A 132 3.61 -10.80 2.18
N VAL A 133 4.14 -11.06 3.37
CA VAL A 133 5.11 -12.15 3.58
C VAL A 133 4.49 -13.51 3.28
N GLY A 134 5.22 -14.37 2.55
CA GLY A 134 4.76 -15.69 2.12
C GLY A 134 3.74 -15.65 0.98
N SER A 135 3.66 -14.55 0.23
CA SER A 135 2.65 -14.31 -0.81
C SER A 135 1.22 -14.54 -0.28
N ALA A 136 0.94 -14.08 0.94
CA ALA A 136 -0.27 -14.44 1.69
C ALA A 136 -1.58 -14.15 0.91
N TRP A 137 -1.59 -13.07 0.13
CA TRP A 137 -2.74 -12.66 -0.70
C TRP A 137 -3.08 -13.64 -1.83
N THR A 138 -2.19 -14.57 -2.15
CA THR A 138 -2.40 -15.61 -3.19
C THR A 138 -2.94 -16.91 -2.61
N LYS A 139 -2.97 -17.06 -1.28
CA LYS A 139 -3.32 -18.32 -0.61
C LYS A 139 -4.83 -18.41 -0.36
N GLN A 140 -5.30 -19.61 0.01
CA GLN A 140 -6.73 -19.84 0.25
C GLN A 140 -7.29 -18.99 1.40
N ASP A 141 -6.48 -18.65 2.40
CA ASP A 141 -6.87 -17.82 3.55
C ASP A 141 -6.52 -16.33 3.37
N LYS A 142 -6.39 -15.86 2.12
CA LYS A 142 -6.06 -14.47 1.78
C LYS A 142 -6.97 -13.44 2.44
N ASP A 143 -8.26 -13.73 2.59
CA ASP A 143 -9.24 -12.79 3.17
C ASP A 143 -8.95 -12.53 4.65
N ARG A 144 -8.38 -13.52 5.33
CA ARG A 144 -7.93 -13.41 6.72
C ARG A 144 -6.52 -12.81 6.82
N ARG A 145 -5.61 -13.22 5.93
CA ARG A 145 -4.19 -12.86 6.02
C ARG A 145 -3.82 -11.53 5.38
N SER A 146 -4.58 -11.07 4.38
CA SER A 146 -4.29 -9.86 3.61
C SER A 146 -5.51 -8.93 3.44
N PRO A 147 -6.31 -8.69 4.50
CA PRO A 147 -7.59 -8.00 4.38
C PRO A 147 -7.47 -6.54 3.90
N GLN A 148 -6.45 -5.79 4.30
CA GLN A 148 -6.32 -4.38 3.90
C GLN A 148 -5.79 -4.26 2.47
N LEU A 149 -4.88 -5.17 2.09
CA LEU A 149 -4.43 -5.26 0.69
C LEU A 149 -5.62 -5.57 -0.24
N LEU A 150 -6.46 -6.53 0.14
CA LEU A 150 -7.64 -6.88 -0.67
C LEU A 150 -8.62 -5.72 -0.77
N LYS A 151 -8.86 -4.95 0.31
CA LYS A 151 -9.69 -3.74 0.21
C LYS A 151 -9.15 -2.71 -0.78
N LEU A 152 -7.83 -2.48 -0.82
CA LEU A 152 -7.22 -1.58 -1.81
C LEU A 152 -7.45 -2.09 -3.24
N ILE A 153 -7.26 -3.39 -3.46
CA ILE A 153 -7.46 -4.04 -4.77
C ILE A 153 -8.93 -3.96 -5.19
N ASP A 154 -9.85 -4.27 -4.28
CA ASP A 154 -11.29 -4.25 -4.52
C ASP A 154 -11.75 -2.83 -4.82
N HIS A 155 -11.32 -1.83 -4.03
CA HIS A 155 -11.60 -0.43 -4.31
C HIS A 155 -11.11 0.00 -5.70
N SER A 156 -9.85 -0.29 -6.05
CA SER A 156 -9.30 0.06 -7.36
C SER A 156 -10.05 -0.62 -8.52
N THR A 157 -10.51 -1.85 -8.30
CA THR A 157 -11.31 -2.62 -9.26
C THR A 157 -12.72 -2.02 -9.41
N MET A 158 -13.38 -1.69 -8.30
CA MET A 158 -14.69 -1.02 -8.30
C MET A 158 -14.62 0.34 -8.98
N LEU A 159 -13.58 1.14 -8.70
CA LEU A 159 -13.36 2.43 -9.33
C LEU A 159 -13.19 2.28 -10.85
N THR A 160 -12.42 1.29 -11.28
CA THR A 160 -12.24 0.96 -12.72
C THR A 160 -13.58 0.63 -13.38
N TYR A 161 -14.40 -0.22 -12.75
CA TYR A 161 -15.71 -0.59 -13.28
C TYR A 161 -16.70 0.56 -13.26
N TRP A 162 -16.70 1.38 -12.22
CA TRP A 162 -17.55 2.57 -12.12
C TRP A 162 -17.26 3.56 -13.25
N VAL A 163 -15.99 3.85 -13.53
CA VAL A 163 -15.62 4.73 -14.67
C VAL A 163 -16.05 4.12 -16.00
N ALA A 164 -15.74 2.84 -16.23
CA ALA A 164 -16.10 2.17 -17.48
C ALA A 164 -17.63 2.16 -17.69
N ARG A 165 -18.38 1.82 -16.64
CA ARG A 165 -19.84 1.83 -16.61
C ARG A 165 -20.40 3.22 -16.93
N SER A 166 -19.92 4.25 -16.24
CA SER A 166 -20.36 5.64 -16.43
C SER A 166 -20.20 6.10 -17.88
N ILE A 167 -19.10 5.71 -18.53
CA ILE A 167 -18.87 6.00 -19.96
C ILE A 167 -19.86 5.26 -20.86
N VAL A 168 -20.01 3.94 -20.70
CA VAL A 168 -20.79 3.12 -21.64
C VAL A 168 -22.30 3.27 -21.45
N GLU A 169 -22.76 3.62 -20.25
CA GLU A 169 -24.17 3.90 -19.97
C GLU A 169 -24.59 5.31 -20.42
N THR A 170 -23.64 6.20 -20.73
CA THR A 170 -23.95 7.53 -21.29
C THR A 170 -24.43 7.42 -22.75
N PRO A 171 -25.72 7.67 -23.05
CA PRO A 171 -26.28 7.39 -24.39
C PRO A 171 -25.79 8.38 -25.45
N SER A 172 -25.82 9.68 -25.12
CA SER A 172 -25.43 10.75 -26.03
C SER A 172 -23.95 10.67 -26.36
N LEU A 173 -23.62 10.71 -27.65
CA LEU A 173 -22.23 10.71 -28.09
C LEU A 173 -21.48 11.97 -27.62
N GLU A 174 -22.17 13.12 -27.57
CA GLU A 174 -21.58 14.38 -27.10
C GLU A 174 -21.23 14.31 -25.61
N GLU A 175 -22.18 13.90 -24.77
CA GLU A 175 -21.95 13.73 -23.33
C GLU A 175 -20.89 12.66 -23.06
N ARG A 176 -20.89 11.58 -23.84
CA ARG A 176 -19.89 10.51 -23.71
C ARG A 176 -18.48 11.00 -24.10
N VAL A 177 -18.34 11.88 -25.10
CA VAL A 177 -17.05 12.56 -25.36
C VAL A 177 -16.66 13.42 -24.15
N GLY A 178 -17.62 14.11 -23.53
CA GLY A 178 -17.44 14.82 -22.26
C GLY A 178 -16.92 13.92 -21.13
N MET A 179 -17.46 12.69 -21.00
CA MET A 179 -16.99 11.71 -20.03
C MET A 179 -15.51 11.35 -20.24
N PHE A 180 -15.09 11.07 -21.48
CA PHE A 180 -13.67 10.80 -21.79
C PHE A 180 -12.77 11.99 -21.40
N SER A 181 -13.18 13.21 -21.80
CA SER A 181 -12.44 14.42 -21.46
C SER A 181 -12.32 14.62 -19.96
N ARG A 182 -13.37 14.31 -19.20
CA ARG A 182 -13.41 14.40 -17.74
C ARG A 182 -12.54 13.34 -17.07
N VAL A 183 -12.56 12.09 -17.55
CA VAL A 183 -11.66 11.03 -17.06
C VAL A 183 -10.21 11.46 -17.19
N LEU A 184 -9.82 12.03 -18.34
CA LEU A 184 -8.46 12.50 -18.57
C LEU A 184 -8.08 13.70 -17.68
N GLU A 185 -9.03 14.59 -17.34
CA GLU A 185 -8.81 15.66 -16.35
C GLU A 185 -8.52 15.10 -14.96
N VAL A 186 -9.31 14.13 -14.51
CA VAL A 186 -9.11 13.48 -13.20
C VAL A 186 -7.78 12.71 -13.19
N MET A 187 -7.40 12.05 -14.29
CA MET A 187 -6.09 11.40 -14.43
C MET A 187 -4.92 12.39 -14.30
N SER A 188 -5.05 13.60 -14.86
CA SER A 188 -4.04 14.65 -14.66
C SER A 188 -3.92 15.04 -13.19
N VAL A 189 -5.04 15.13 -12.46
CA VAL A 189 -5.04 15.39 -11.01
C VAL A 189 -4.36 14.25 -10.24
N PHE A 190 -4.61 13.00 -10.61
CA PHE A 190 -3.91 11.86 -10.01
C PHE A 190 -2.40 11.93 -10.24
N GLU A 191 -1.98 12.31 -11.44
CA GLU A 191 -0.57 12.48 -11.74
C GLU A 191 0.07 13.60 -10.89
N GLU A 192 -0.58 14.75 -10.79
CA GLU A 192 -0.13 15.88 -9.96
C GLU A 192 -0.05 15.53 -8.48
N LEU A 193 -0.98 14.70 -7.99
CA LEU A 193 -1.01 14.22 -6.61
C LEU A 193 -0.12 12.99 -6.39
N ASN A 194 0.62 12.51 -7.40
CA ASN A 194 1.39 11.27 -7.35
C ASN A 194 0.56 10.05 -6.91
N ASN A 195 -0.73 10.03 -7.27
CA ASN A 195 -1.62 8.89 -7.06
C ASN A 195 -1.57 7.95 -8.26
N PHE A 196 -0.65 6.99 -8.21
CA PHE A 196 -0.48 6.00 -9.27
C PHE A 196 -1.54 4.89 -9.23
N THR A 197 -2.17 4.63 -8.08
CA THR A 197 -3.26 3.65 -7.98
C THR A 197 -4.49 4.13 -8.74
N GLY A 198 -4.96 5.35 -8.48
CA GLY A 198 -6.07 5.97 -9.21
C GLY A 198 -5.77 6.14 -10.69
N LEU A 199 -4.52 6.51 -11.04
CA LEU A 199 -4.09 6.62 -12.44
C LEU A 199 -4.22 5.29 -13.20
N VAL A 200 -3.77 4.18 -12.59
CA VAL A 200 -3.89 2.83 -13.19
C VAL A 200 -5.35 2.38 -13.28
N ALA A 201 -6.19 2.70 -12.28
CA ALA A 201 -7.61 2.37 -12.32
C ALA A 201 -8.32 3.05 -13.51
N PHE A 202 -8.15 4.37 -13.66
CA PHE A 202 -8.77 5.12 -14.75
C PHE A 202 -8.19 4.74 -16.12
N TYR A 203 -6.88 4.52 -16.21
CA TYR A 203 -6.25 4.01 -17.44
C TYR A 203 -6.81 2.62 -17.82
N SER A 204 -7.00 1.74 -16.84
CA SER A 204 -7.56 0.39 -17.06
C SER A 204 -9.03 0.46 -17.51
N ALA A 205 -9.81 1.42 -17.01
CA ALA A 205 -11.19 1.65 -17.47
C ALA A 205 -11.23 2.02 -18.96
N LEU A 206 -10.39 2.97 -19.37
CA LEU A 206 -10.26 3.41 -20.77
C LEU A 206 -9.77 2.30 -21.71
N ASN A 207 -8.96 1.37 -21.21
CA ASN A 207 -8.42 0.24 -21.97
C ASN A 207 -9.24 -1.05 -21.83
N SER A 208 -10.33 -1.04 -21.06
CA SER A 208 -11.27 -2.15 -21.01
C SER A 208 -11.93 -2.35 -22.38
N SER A 209 -12.26 -3.59 -22.74
CA SER A 209 -12.81 -3.89 -24.08
C SER A 209 -14.08 -3.10 -24.39
N SER A 210 -14.89 -2.79 -23.37
CA SER A 210 -16.14 -2.04 -23.50
C SER A 210 -15.92 -0.57 -23.90
N VAL A 211 -14.86 0.06 -23.38
CA VAL A 211 -14.54 1.48 -23.62
C VAL A 211 -13.57 1.65 -24.79
N TYR A 212 -12.54 0.79 -24.89
CA TYR A 212 -11.48 0.89 -25.91
C TYR A 212 -12.03 0.86 -27.34
N ARG A 213 -13.14 0.14 -27.56
CA ARG A 213 -13.81 0.02 -28.88
C ARG A 213 -14.56 1.28 -29.32
N LEU A 214 -14.77 2.26 -28.45
CA LEU A 214 -15.54 3.48 -28.73
C LEU A 214 -14.72 4.50 -29.55
N ARG A 215 -14.38 4.15 -30.80
CA ARG A 215 -13.51 4.96 -31.68
C ARG A 215 -14.00 6.39 -31.90
N ALA A 216 -15.32 6.57 -32.10
CA ALA A 216 -15.92 7.88 -32.32
C ALA A 216 -15.74 8.86 -31.14
N CYS A 217 -15.56 8.34 -29.91
CA CYS A 217 -15.25 9.19 -28.76
C CYS A 217 -13.79 9.67 -28.84
N TRP A 218 -12.84 8.74 -29.06
CA TRP A 218 -11.42 9.04 -29.19
C TRP A 218 -11.10 10.04 -30.31
N GLU A 219 -11.77 9.91 -31.46
CA GLU A 219 -11.59 10.81 -32.62
C GLU A 219 -12.04 12.25 -32.35
N ARG A 220 -12.92 12.46 -31.36
CA ARG A 220 -13.50 13.78 -31.02
C ARG A 220 -12.86 14.43 -29.80
N ILE A 221 -11.98 13.73 -29.09
CA ILE A 221 -11.21 14.30 -27.98
C ILE A 221 -10.21 15.30 -28.56
N ASP A 222 -10.03 16.44 -27.89
CA ASP A 222 -9.09 17.46 -28.30
C ASP A 222 -7.63 16.96 -28.28
N ARG A 223 -6.76 17.66 -29.01
CA ARG A 223 -5.35 17.26 -29.16
C ARG A 223 -4.58 17.29 -27.84
N GLU A 224 -4.92 18.19 -26.92
CA GLU A 224 -4.24 18.33 -25.64
C GLU A 224 -4.48 17.08 -24.77
N LYS A 225 -5.74 16.66 -24.68
CA LYS A 225 -6.17 15.44 -23.97
C LYS A 225 -5.60 14.17 -24.60
N GLN A 226 -5.47 14.11 -25.93
CA GLN A 226 -4.77 13.00 -26.60
C GLN A 226 -3.28 12.93 -26.19
N ILE A 227 -2.60 14.07 -26.04
CA ILE A 227 -1.21 14.12 -25.56
C ILE A 227 -1.13 13.66 -24.10
N CYS A 228 -2.06 14.10 -23.24
CA CYS A 228 -2.17 13.60 -21.86
C CYS A 228 -2.34 12.08 -21.83
N TYR A 229 -3.21 11.52 -22.67
CA TYR A 229 -3.41 10.07 -22.74
C TYR A 229 -2.12 9.30 -23.11
N GLU A 230 -1.38 9.75 -24.11
CA GLU A 230 -0.12 9.09 -24.50
C GLU A 230 0.95 9.17 -23.39
N LYS A 231 0.94 10.22 -22.58
CA LYS A 231 1.76 10.31 -21.36
C LYS A 231 1.34 9.26 -20.33
N PHE A 232 0.04 9.14 -20.04
CA PHE A 232 -0.48 8.15 -19.09
C PHE A 232 -0.25 6.71 -19.53
N LYS A 233 -0.31 6.44 -20.83
CA LYS A 233 0.03 5.14 -21.42
C LYS A 233 1.48 4.72 -21.19
N LYS A 234 2.42 5.67 -21.19
CA LYS A 234 3.83 5.38 -20.84
C LYS A 234 3.99 5.09 -19.35
N LEU A 235 3.34 5.87 -18.49
CA LEU A 235 3.34 5.66 -17.03
C LEU A 235 2.71 4.33 -16.64
N CYS A 236 1.57 3.99 -17.26
CA CYS A 236 0.82 2.76 -16.98
C CYS A 236 1.26 1.57 -17.84
N ASN A 237 2.46 1.63 -18.42
CA ASN A 237 3.00 0.50 -19.17
C ASN A 237 3.15 -0.73 -18.24
N PRO A 238 2.81 -1.96 -18.68
CA PRO A 238 2.86 -3.16 -17.82
C PRO A 238 4.23 -3.50 -17.21
N HIS A 239 5.33 -2.94 -17.73
CA HIS A 239 6.65 -3.08 -17.14
C HIS A 239 6.94 -2.05 -16.03
N TRP A 240 6.05 -1.07 -15.84
CA TRP A 240 6.08 -0.03 -14.81
C TRP A 240 7.37 0.79 -14.74
N LYS A 241 8.22 0.75 -15.78
CA LYS A 241 9.55 1.38 -15.76
C LYS A 241 9.48 2.86 -15.44
N GLU A 242 8.71 3.61 -16.24
CA GLU A 242 8.54 5.05 -16.06
C GLU A 242 7.94 5.39 -14.68
N MET A 243 6.95 4.60 -14.22
CA MET A 243 6.34 4.79 -12.91
C MET A 243 7.33 4.53 -11.77
N ILE A 244 8.16 3.49 -11.87
CA ILE A 244 9.20 3.18 -10.86
C ILE A 244 10.25 4.28 -10.83
N ASP A 245 10.75 4.72 -11.98
CA ASP A 245 11.72 5.82 -12.08
C ASP A 245 11.15 7.12 -11.48
N ARG A 246 9.84 7.34 -11.69
CA ARG A 246 9.13 8.47 -11.10
C ARG A 246 8.96 8.34 -9.58
N LEU A 247 8.56 7.17 -9.08
CA LEU A 247 8.46 6.91 -7.63
C LEU A 247 9.78 7.16 -6.90
N GLN A 248 10.91 6.79 -7.50
CA GLN A 248 12.24 7.00 -6.93
C GLN A 248 12.68 8.47 -6.88
N SER A 249 12.07 9.34 -7.69
CA SER A 249 12.41 10.77 -7.78
C SER A 249 11.36 11.69 -7.15
N ILE A 250 10.18 11.17 -6.78
CA ILE A 250 9.11 11.94 -6.15
C ILE A 250 9.43 12.25 -4.69
N ASN A 251 9.11 13.48 -4.28
CA ASN A 251 8.96 13.82 -2.87
C ASN A 251 7.54 13.44 -2.40
N PRO A 252 7.38 12.56 -1.39
CA PRO A 252 6.07 12.22 -0.83
C PRO A 252 5.26 13.47 -0.41
N PRO A 253 3.91 13.41 -0.37
CA PRO A 253 3.07 12.20 -0.39
C PRO A 253 2.85 11.62 -1.80
N CYS A 254 2.59 10.31 -1.84
CA CYS A 254 2.19 9.58 -3.06
C CYS A 254 1.34 8.35 -2.69
N VAL A 255 0.60 7.81 -3.68
CA VAL A 255 -0.07 6.50 -3.60
C VAL A 255 0.50 5.58 -4.68
N PRO A 256 1.55 4.80 -4.40
CA PRO A 256 2.14 3.87 -5.37
C PRO A 256 1.14 2.80 -5.83
N PHE A 257 1.20 2.41 -7.10
CA PHE A 257 0.41 1.27 -7.59
C PHE A 257 0.94 -0.04 -7.00
N PHE A 258 0.13 -0.73 -6.18
CA PHE A 258 0.61 -1.88 -5.41
C PHE A 258 0.99 -3.10 -6.27
N GLY A 259 0.39 -3.26 -7.46
CA GLY A 259 0.57 -4.47 -8.29
C GLY A 259 2.02 -4.74 -8.71
N HIS A 260 2.84 -3.70 -8.88
CA HIS A 260 4.26 -3.87 -9.21
C HIS A 260 5.07 -4.44 -8.02
N TYR A 261 4.69 -4.10 -6.78
CA TYR A 261 5.27 -4.68 -5.57
C TYR A 261 4.86 -6.14 -5.38
N LEU A 262 3.57 -6.44 -5.55
CA LEU A 262 3.05 -7.81 -5.43
C LEU A 262 3.77 -8.76 -6.40
N SER A 263 3.96 -8.32 -7.66
CA SER A 263 4.69 -9.10 -8.66
C SER A 263 6.12 -9.39 -8.21
N LYS A 264 6.87 -8.37 -7.74
CA LYS A 264 8.24 -8.54 -7.25
C LYS A 264 8.31 -9.48 -6.05
N ILE A 265 7.44 -9.31 -5.05
CA ILE A 265 7.40 -10.16 -3.86
C ILE A 265 7.08 -11.61 -4.26
N PHE A 266 6.08 -11.81 -5.13
CA PHE A 266 5.71 -13.12 -5.63
C PHE A 266 6.88 -13.83 -6.33
N PHE A 267 7.59 -13.14 -7.23
CA PHE A 267 8.76 -13.72 -7.90
C PHE A 267 9.88 -14.09 -6.93
N TYR A 268 10.12 -13.29 -5.89
CA TYR A 268 11.09 -13.66 -4.86
C TYR A 268 10.63 -14.84 -4.01
N GLU A 269 9.35 -14.92 -3.70
CA GLU A 269 8.77 -15.99 -2.89
C GLU A 269 8.80 -17.35 -3.60
N GLU A 270 8.34 -17.40 -4.85
CA GLU A 270 8.27 -18.63 -5.65
C GLU A 270 9.61 -19.00 -6.29
N GLY A 271 10.44 -18.01 -6.65
CA GLY A 271 11.72 -18.24 -7.32
C GLY A 271 12.88 -18.58 -6.39
N ASN A 272 12.72 -18.48 -5.06
CA ASN A 272 13.79 -18.73 -4.10
C ASN A 272 13.33 -19.67 -2.99
N SER A 273 14.10 -20.72 -2.72
CA SER A 273 13.83 -21.65 -1.64
C SER A 273 14.02 -20.99 -0.28
N THR A 274 13.05 -21.18 0.63
CA THR A 274 13.13 -20.74 2.02
C THR A 274 14.23 -21.48 2.79
N PHE A 275 14.49 -22.73 2.41
CA PHE A 275 15.52 -23.58 2.99
C PHE A 275 16.58 -23.91 1.95
N VAL A 276 17.85 -23.77 2.31
CA VAL A 276 19.00 -24.10 1.48
C VAL A 276 19.85 -25.15 2.17
N GLN A 277 20.38 -26.10 1.40
CA GLN A 277 21.34 -27.06 1.94
C GLN A 277 22.72 -26.40 1.96
N ASN A 278 23.39 -26.46 3.11
CA ASN A 278 24.79 -26.05 3.19
C ASN A 278 25.65 -27.17 2.60
N ASN A 279 26.04 -27.03 1.34
CA ASN A 279 27.11 -27.83 0.78
C ASN A 279 28.41 -27.20 1.28
N ASN A 280 29.03 -27.80 2.29
CA ASN A 280 30.41 -27.48 2.69
C ASN A 280 31.39 -27.94 1.59
N GLU A 281 31.26 -27.41 0.39
CA GLU A 281 32.32 -27.40 -0.61
C GLU A 281 32.83 -25.95 -0.61
N GLU A 282 33.70 -25.67 0.35
CA GLU A 282 34.60 -24.53 0.23
C GLU A 282 35.36 -24.66 -1.08
N LEU A 283 35.49 -23.54 -1.79
CA LEU A 283 36.31 -23.40 -2.98
C LEU A 283 37.78 -23.76 -2.66
N SER A 284 38.16 -25.02 -2.78
CA SER A 284 39.57 -25.41 -2.87
C SER A 284 40.00 -25.29 -4.33
N HIS A 285 40.51 -24.12 -4.67
CA HIS A 285 41.23 -23.87 -5.89
C HIS A 285 42.63 -24.52 -5.78
N GLU A 286 42.76 -25.83 -5.98
CA GLU A 286 44.07 -26.47 -6.18
C GLU A 286 44.02 -27.49 -7.32
N GLN A 287 45.00 -27.36 -8.22
CA GLN A 287 45.29 -28.24 -9.33
C GLN A 287 45.73 -29.63 -8.81
N MET A 288 45.28 -30.71 -9.45
CA MET A 288 46.13 -31.61 -10.27
C MET A 288 45.43 -32.95 -10.60
N SER A 289 45.62 -33.34 -11.86
CA SER A 289 45.85 -34.69 -12.43
C SER A 289 45.57 -35.96 -11.61
N GLY A 290 44.94 -36.94 -12.29
CA GLY A 290 45.34 -38.35 -12.20
C GLY A 290 44.37 -39.31 -11.51
N ASP A 291 43.81 -40.21 -12.32
CA ASP A 291 43.36 -41.59 -12.06
C ASP A 291 42.61 -41.98 -10.78
N GLY A 292 41.44 -42.57 -11.03
CA GLY A 292 41.09 -43.85 -10.40
C GLY A 292 40.29 -43.79 -9.11
N ASN A 293 39.06 -44.31 -9.24
CA ASN A 293 38.36 -45.17 -8.30
C ASN A 293 37.08 -44.56 -7.68
N SER A 294 35.96 -45.10 -8.14
CA SER A 294 34.61 -44.89 -7.62
C SER A 294 34.50 -45.48 -6.21
N SER A 295 34.60 -44.62 -5.20
CA SER A 295 34.07 -44.91 -3.87
C SER A 295 32.77 -44.13 -3.67
N VAL A 296 31.69 -44.89 -3.50
CA VAL A 296 30.38 -44.37 -3.09
C VAL A 296 30.54 -43.82 -1.68
N ASN A 297 30.70 -42.51 -1.58
CA ASN A 297 30.91 -41.84 -0.30
C ASN A 297 29.57 -41.77 0.46
N SER A 298 29.45 -42.63 1.47
CA SER A 298 28.29 -42.84 2.34
C SER A 298 28.16 -41.77 3.44
N ASN A 299 28.40 -40.50 3.11
CA ASN A 299 28.26 -39.34 4.02
C ASN A 299 27.05 -38.45 3.67
N ALA A 300 25.90 -39.05 3.33
CA ALA A 300 24.65 -38.32 3.07
C ALA A 300 23.97 -37.78 4.35
N SER A 301 24.48 -38.10 5.55
CA SER A 301 23.71 -38.04 6.79
C SER A 301 23.78 -36.73 7.59
N ASN A 302 24.39 -35.65 7.06
CA ASN A 302 24.47 -34.39 7.82
C ASN A 302 24.44 -33.11 6.97
N ARG A 303 23.61 -33.07 5.92
CA ARG A 303 23.36 -31.82 5.20
C ARG A 303 22.55 -30.88 6.10
N LYS A 304 23.21 -29.85 6.65
CA LYS A 304 22.54 -28.81 7.44
C LYS A 304 21.59 -28.03 6.53
N ILE A 305 20.30 -28.09 6.85
CA ILE A 305 19.27 -27.25 6.23
C ILE A 305 19.32 -25.88 6.92
N LEU A 306 19.63 -24.84 6.16
CA LEU A 306 19.70 -23.45 6.63
C LEU A 306 18.52 -22.65 6.08
N VAL A 307 18.11 -21.60 6.80
CA VAL A 307 17.13 -20.63 6.30
C VAL A 307 17.80 -19.63 5.36
N SER A 308 17.21 -19.37 4.20
CA SER A 308 17.70 -18.40 3.23
C SER A 308 17.41 -16.96 3.69
N PHE A 309 18.33 -16.38 4.47
CA PHE A 309 18.24 -14.97 4.86
C PHE A 309 18.38 -14.00 3.68
N VAL A 310 19.00 -14.44 2.57
CA VAL A 310 19.08 -13.64 1.34
C VAL A 310 17.68 -13.38 0.78
N LYS A 311 16.82 -14.41 0.74
CA LYS A 311 15.42 -14.28 0.33
C LYS A 311 14.68 -13.29 1.24
N CYS A 312 14.75 -13.50 2.56
CA CYS A 312 14.11 -12.63 3.54
C CYS A 312 14.54 -11.17 3.40
N ARG A 313 15.84 -10.91 3.19
CA ARG A 313 16.38 -9.55 3.03
C ARG A 313 15.87 -8.86 1.77
N ARG A 314 15.71 -9.57 0.66
CA ARG A 314 15.17 -9.00 -0.60
C ARG A 314 13.70 -8.62 -0.45
N ILE A 315 12.89 -9.47 0.16
CA ILE A 315 11.47 -9.19 0.43
C ILE A 315 11.34 -8.03 1.42
N ALA A 316 12.13 -8.03 2.50
CA ALA A 316 12.14 -6.95 3.48
C ALA A 316 12.51 -5.60 2.85
N ALA A 317 13.46 -5.57 1.90
CA ALA A 317 13.79 -4.34 1.18
C ALA A 317 12.62 -3.75 0.38
N ILE A 318 11.79 -4.61 -0.24
CA ILE A 318 10.57 -4.18 -0.94
C ILE A 318 9.54 -3.64 0.06
N ILE A 319 9.37 -4.32 1.18
CA ILE A 319 8.45 -3.89 2.24
C ILE A 319 8.89 -2.54 2.83
N SER A 320 10.17 -2.35 3.08
CA SER A 320 10.71 -1.07 3.55
C SER A 320 10.42 0.08 2.58
N ASP A 321 10.49 -0.18 1.28
CA ASP A 321 10.14 0.80 0.24
C ASP A 321 8.64 1.18 0.31
N ILE A 322 7.75 0.19 0.45
CA ILE A 322 6.32 0.43 0.67
C ILE A 322 6.10 1.30 1.92
N GLN A 323 6.71 0.91 3.05
CA GLN A 323 6.55 1.61 4.32
C GLN A 323 7.06 3.05 4.28
N MET A 324 8.09 3.35 3.47
CA MET A 324 8.58 4.71 3.28
C MET A 324 7.46 5.64 2.78
N TYR A 325 6.66 5.19 1.81
CA TYR A 325 5.57 5.97 1.23
C TYR A 325 4.30 6.03 2.11
N GLN A 326 4.14 5.13 3.08
CA GLN A 326 2.98 5.12 3.99
C GLN A 326 3.00 6.25 5.05
N ASN A 327 4.15 6.88 5.29
CA ASN A 327 4.33 7.78 6.44
C ASN A 327 3.91 9.24 6.20
N GLN A 328 3.95 9.73 4.97
CA GLN A 328 3.70 11.15 4.66
C GLN A 328 2.24 11.36 4.24
N PRO A 329 1.38 12.00 5.06
CA PRO A 329 -0.01 12.21 4.70
C PRO A 329 -0.20 13.33 3.69
N TYR A 330 -1.30 13.27 2.93
CA TYR A 330 -1.76 14.36 2.09
C TYR A 330 -2.30 15.54 2.90
N ALA A 331 -1.89 16.76 2.53
CA ALA A 331 -2.40 18.01 3.09
C ALA A 331 -3.69 18.45 2.37
N LEU A 332 -4.71 17.59 2.38
CA LEU A 332 -6.00 17.83 1.71
C LEU A 332 -7.16 17.72 2.73
N GLN A 333 -8.28 18.39 2.44
CA GLN A 333 -9.50 18.31 3.24
C GLN A 333 -10.31 17.07 2.86
N VAL A 334 -10.90 16.41 3.84
CA VAL A 334 -11.87 15.32 3.61
C VAL A 334 -13.23 15.95 3.40
N GLU A 335 -13.94 15.60 2.33
CA GLU A 335 -15.36 15.94 2.16
C GLU A 335 -16.19 14.66 2.27
N PRO A 336 -16.82 14.40 3.44
CA PRO A 336 -17.53 13.15 3.70
C PRO A 336 -18.65 12.84 2.71
N SER A 337 -19.35 13.86 2.18
CA SER A 337 -20.47 13.62 1.26
C SER A 337 -20.02 13.01 -0.06
N ILE A 338 -18.81 13.32 -0.53
CA ILE A 338 -18.26 12.78 -1.79
C ILE A 338 -17.78 11.33 -1.61
N ARG A 339 -17.47 10.91 -0.38
CA ARG A 339 -16.94 9.58 -0.07
C ARG A 339 -17.98 8.56 0.37
N LYS A 340 -19.22 8.99 0.56
CA LYS A 340 -20.26 8.14 1.15
C LYS A 340 -20.67 7.07 0.13
N GLU A 341 -20.58 5.80 0.55
CA GLU A 341 -21.03 4.62 -0.22
C GLU A 341 -22.54 4.64 -0.47
#